data_AF-A0A285EGY3-F1
#
_entry.id   AF-A0A285EGY3-F1
#
_cell.length_a   1.000
_cell.length_b   1.000
_cell.length_c   1.000
_cell.angle_alpha   90.00
_cell.angle_beta   90.00
_cell.angle_gamma   90.00
#
_symmetry.space_group_name_H-M   'P 1'
#
loop_
_entity.id
_entity.type
_entity.pdbx_description
1 polymer ?
#
loop_
_entity_poly.entity_id
_entity_poly.type
_entity_poly.pdbx_seq_one_letter_code
_entity_poly.pdbx_strand_id
1 'polypeptide(L)'
;MAHEFGHAMQARFGFSEVTIRDETQADCFAGPFTRWVADGNAEHVSLRVPELDDVLVGFLELRDPVGTDEDVEGAHGSGFDRVSGFHSGYTGGVGTCRDEFGPDRVFTAREFDDRLDEANEGNAPYEDIGTLVADSLPLFYDSWFPQVAGTAFEAPAIAGFDGTAPDCGDMRAEDLDLGYCAADGTVYVDETDLLQPAYSDVGDFAVATAVSLPYAEAARDQLGLSTDDSAATVSTVCLTGWYTARFVDGDFEEVTELSPGDVDEAIVFLLTYGRSGSVLADVGTRGFELVGAFRDGFLEGGTACDLGI
;
A
#
# COMPACT_ATOMS: atom_id res chain seq x y z
N MET A 1 9.71 18.87 -12.39
CA MET A 1 9.28 19.80 -13.48
C MET A 1 7.76 19.89 -13.60
N ALA A 2 7.03 18.80 -13.82
CA ALA A 2 5.56 18.86 -13.92
C ALA A 2 4.90 19.35 -12.62
N HIS A 3 5.40 18.85 -11.48
CA HIS A 3 5.08 19.35 -10.14
C HIS A 3 5.25 20.88 -10.00
N GLU A 4 6.42 21.43 -10.38
CA GLU A 4 6.65 22.90 -10.39
C GLU A 4 5.63 23.68 -11.24
N PHE A 5 5.12 23.07 -12.31
CA PHE A 5 4.07 23.69 -13.10
C PHE A 5 2.73 23.69 -12.36
N GLY A 6 2.47 22.68 -11.52
CA GLY A 6 1.40 22.66 -10.53
C GLY A 6 1.45 23.88 -9.60
N HIS A 7 2.62 24.20 -9.03
CA HIS A 7 2.78 25.43 -8.25
C HIS A 7 2.53 26.71 -9.06
N ALA A 8 2.95 26.74 -10.33
CA ALA A 8 2.62 27.86 -11.20
C ALA A 8 1.10 28.00 -11.43
N MET A 9 0.35 26.89 -11.43
CA MET A 9 -1.11 26.92 -11.47
C MET A 9 -1.69 27.45 -10.16
N GLN A 10 -1.26 26.93 -9.02
CA GLN A 10 -1.67 27.40 -7.68
C GLN A 10 -1.41 28.90 -7.48
N ALA A 11 -0.26 29.40 -7.92
CA ALA A 11 0.05 30.83 -7.87
C ALA A 11 -0.95 31.73 -8.63
N ARG A 12 -1.75 31.17 -9.56
CA ARG A 12 -2.79 31.88 -10.31
C ARG A 12 -4.20 31.69 -9.73
N PHE A 13 -4.46 30.54 -9.10
CA PHE A 13 -5.80 30.14 -8.66
C PHE A 13 -5.99 30.17 -7.14
N GLY A 14 -4.91 30.26 -6.38
CA GLY A 14 -4.88 30.23 -4.92
C GLY A 14 -4.06 29.04 -4.41
N PHE A 15 -3.37 29.28 -3.30
CA PHE A 15 -2.75 28.25 -2.47
C PHE A 15 -3.69 27.89 -1.32
N SER A 16 -3.51 26.70 -0.77
CA SER A 16 -4.06 26.27 0.51
C SER A 16 -3.43 27.07 1.66
N GLU A 17 -4.08 27.06 2.82
CA GLU A 17 -3.46 27.53 4.08
C GLU A 17 -2.53 26.46 4.69
N VAL A 18 -2.56 25.24 4.14
CA VAL A 18 -1.83 24.04 4.60
C VAL A 18 -0.85 23.62 3.49
N THR A 19 0.46 23.65 3.77
CA THR A 19 1.52 23.47 2.75
C THR A 19 1.51 22.08 2.12
N ILE A 20 1.39 21.02 2.91
CA ILE A 20 1.35 19.63 2.40
C ILE A 20 0.22 19.42 1.37
N ARG A 21 -0.87 20.18 1.47
CA ARG A 21 -1.95 20.13 0.48
C ARG A 21 -1.54 20.75 -0.86
N ASP A 22 -0.80 21.85 -0.83
CA ASP A 22 -0.31 22.47 -2.06
C ASP A 22 0.73 21.57 -2.74
N GLU A 23 1.62 20.96 -1.97
CA GLU A 23 2.64 20.04 -2.47
C GLU A 23 2.00 18.79 -3.11
N THR A 24 1.09 18.12 -2.41
CA THR A 24 0.39 16.94 -2.94
C THR A 24 -0.58 17.27 -4.08
N GLN A 25 -1.15 18.48 -4.13
CA GLN A 25 -1.93 18.94 -5.28
C GLN A 25 -1.02 19.23 -6.50
N ALA A 26 0.20 19.72 -6.28
CA ALA A 26 1.19 19.86 -7.34
C ALA A 26 1.65 18.50 -7.87
N ASP A 27 1.80 17.49 -7.00
CA ASP A 27 2.00 16.09 -7.38
C ASP A 27 0.82 15.58 -8.23
N CYS A 28 -0.42 15.89 -7.82
CA CYS A 28 -1.59 15.58 -8.63
C CYS A 28 -1.51 16.22 -10.01
N PHE A 29 -1.19 17.51 -10.15
CA PHE A 29 -1.06 18.13 -11.46
C PHE A 29 0.07 17.54 -12.33
N ALA A 30 1.08 16.90 -11.72
CA ALA A 30 2.07 16.14 -12.45
C ALA A 30 1.48 14.87 -13.09
N GLY A 31 0.51 14.23 -12.45
CA GLY A 31 -0.19 13.03 -12.91
C GLY A 31 -0.75 13.12 -14.35
N PRO A 32 -1.67 14.06 -14.65
CA PRO A 32 -2.30 14.21 -15.96
C PRO A 32 -1.27 14.51 -17.05
N PHE A 33 -0.23 15.28 -16.74
CA PHE A 33 0.86 15.52 -17.69
C PHE A 33 1.64 14.23 -17.98
N THR A 34 1.99 13.46 -16.94
CA THR A 34 2.66 12.17 -17.12
C THR A 34 1.79 11.19 -17.90
N ARG A 35 0.46 11.18 -17.67
CA ARG A 35 -0.48 10.41 -18.48
C ARG A 35 -0.48 10.85 -19.94
N TRP A 36 -0.53 12.15 -20.21
CA TRP A 36 -0.45 12.71 -21.57
C TRP A 36 0.83 12.28 -22.32
N VAL A 37 1.96 12.23 -21.61
CA VAL A 37 3.25 11.74 -22.13
C VAL A 37 3.19 10.24 -22.41
N ALA A 38 2.68 9.44 -21.46
CA ALA A 38 2.55 7.98 -21.61
C ALA A 38 1.62 7.58 -22.77
N ASP A 39 0.58 8.37 -23.03
CA ASP A 39 -0.33 8.21 -24.18
C ASP A 39 0.32 8.63 -25.52
N GLY A 40 1.56 9.11 -25.51
CA GLY A 40 2.34 9.45 -26.71
C GLY A 40 2.03 10.82 -27.31
N ASN A 41 1.38 11.70 -26.55
CA ASN A 41 0.96 13.01 -27.07
C ASN A 41 2.03 14.11 -26.93
N ALA A 42 3.11 13.86 -26.20
CA ALA A 42 4.19 14.85 -26.00
C ALA A 42 5.20 14.81 -27.15
N GLU A 43 5.61 16.00 -27.63
CA GLU A 43 6.53 16.11 -28.79
C GLU A 43 8.00 15.79 -28.45
N HIS A 44 8.41 16.05 -27.21
CA HIS A 44 9.83 16.06 -26.82
C HIS A 44 10.18 15.12 -25.65
N VAL A 45 9.18 14.50 -25.04
CA VAL A 45 9.35 13.60 -23.89
C VAL A 45 8.49 12.37 -24.16
N SER A 46 8.99 11.19 -23.81
CA SER A 46 8.27 9.93 -23.91
C SER A 46 8.44 9.15 -22.62
N LEU A 47 7.42 8.41 -22.23
CA LEU A 47 7.43 7.50 -21.09
C LEU A 47 6.72 6.22 -21.51
N ARG A 48 7.31 5.06 -21.23
CA ARG A 48 6.67 3.77 -21.38
C ARG A 48 5.92 3.45 -20.09
N VAL A 49 4.77 2.79 -20.19
CA VAL A 49 3.96 2.40 -19.01
C VAL A 49 4.79 1.64 -17.95
N PRO A 50 5.71 0.70 -18.31
CA PRO A 50 6.60 0.07 -17.33
C PRO A 50 7.53 1.00 -16.55
N GLU A 51 7.76 2.23 -17.02
CA GLU A 51 8.62 3.23 -16.38
C GLU A 51 7.82 4.08 -15.37
N LEU A 52 6.50 3.84 -15.20
CA LEU A 52 5.71 4.50 -14.14
C LEU A 52 6.17 4.08 -12.74
N ASP A 53 6.70 2.88 -12.58
CA ASP A 53 7.28 2.42 -11.32
C ASP A 53 8.45 3.33 -10.90
N ASP A 54 9.33 3.69 -11.85
CA ASP A 54 10.45 4.61 -11.61
C ASP A 54 9.96 6.03 -11.26
N VAL A 55 8.79 6.44 -11.78
CA VAL A 55 8.16 7.71 -11.42
C VAL A 55 7.69 7.67 -9.96
N LEU A 56 7.08 6.57 -9.50
CA LEU A 56 6.68 6.42 -8.10
C LEU A 56 7.88 6.40 -7.16
N VAL A 57 8.96 5.69 -7.53
CA VAL A 57 10.23 5.73 -6.77
C VAL A 57 10.74 7.16 -6.66
N GLY A 58 10.66 7.96 -7.73
CA GLY A 58 11.03 9.38 -7.68
C GLY A 58 10.20 10.22 -6.70
N PHE A 59 8.91 9.94 -6.53
CA PHE A 59 8.11 10.60 -5.48
C PHE A 59 8.51 10.14 -4.08
N LEU A 60 8.82 8.84 -3.90
CA LEU A 60 9.32 8.31 -2.64
C LEU A 60 10.68 8.91 -2.25
N GLU A 61 11.57 9.19 -3.21
CA GLU A 61 12.87 9.84 -2.94
C GLU A 61 12.74 11.30 -2.50
N LEU A 62 11.63 11.95 -2.85
CA LEU A 62 11.38 13.37 -2.55
C LEU A 62 10.46 13.56 -1.33
N ARG A 63 10.04 12.48 -0.66
CA ARG A 63 9.21 12.57 0.55
C ARG A 63 9.94 13.27 1.69
N ASP A 64 9.18 13.79 2.64
CA ASP A 64 9.78 14.28 3.88
C ASP A 64 10.34 13.12 4.73
N PRO A 65 11.34 13.38 5.59
CA PRO A 65 11.79 12.39 6.56
C PRO A 65 10.61 11.85 7.39
N VAL A 66 10.67 10.56 7.72
CA VAL A 66 9.71 9.93 8.62
C VAL A 66 9.66 10.70 9.95
N GLY A 67 8.47 10.94 10.50
CA GLY A 67 8.29 11.77 11.69
C GLY A 67 8.13 13.27 11.40
N THR A 68 8.00 13.69 10.13
CA THR A 68 7.70 15.09 9.80
C THR A 68 6.20 15.36 9.95
N ASP A 69 5.86 16.36 10.76
CA ASP A 69 4.48 16.82 10.98
C ASP A 69 3.88 17.52 9.75
N GLU A 70 2.57 17.31 9.53
CA GLU A 70 1.84 17.81 8.36
C GLU A 70 1.65 19.34 8.34
N ASP A 71 1.67 20.00 9.51
CA ASP A 71 1.45 21.44 9.66
C ASP A 71 2.75 22.26 9.57
N VAL A 72 3.91 21.62 9.43
CA VAL A 72 5.19 22.31 9.27
C VAL A 72 5.23 23.06 7.94
N GLU A 73 5.64 24.34 8.00
CA GLU A 73 5.86 25.14 6.79
C GLU A 73 6.91 24.48 5.90
N GLY A 74 6.49 24.11 4.67
CA GLY A 74 7.34 23.41 3.71
C GLY A 74 7.24 21.89 3.73
N ALA A 75 6.29 21.30 4.48
CA ALA A 75 6.02 19.87 4.40
C ALA A 75 5.55 19.48 2.98
N HIS A 76 6.25 18.54 2.36
CA HIS A 76 5.87 17.89 1.11
C HIS A 76 4.90 16.72 1.34
N GLY A 77 4.98 16.08 2.52
CA GLY A 77 4.20 14.91 2.90
C GLY A 77 4.97 13.59 2.83
N SER A 78 4.31 12.52 3.32
CA SER A 78 4.89 11.18 3.30
C SER A 78 4.94 10.63 1.87
N GLY A 79 5.68 9.53 1.66
CA GLY A 79 5.74 8.83 0.39
C GLY A 79 4.34 8.47 -0.15
N PHE A 80 3.49 7.93 0.70
CA PHE A 80 2.10 7.60 0.37
C PHE A 80 1.28 8.84 0.01
N ASP A 81 1.38 9.94 0.77
CA ASP A 81 0.66 11.18 0.49
C ASP A 81 0.95 11.70 -0.92
N ARG A 82 2.24 11.69 -1.28
CA ARG A 82 2.77 12.19 -2.55
C ARG A 82 2.44 11.28 -3.73
N VAL A 83 2.67 9.98 -3.58
CA VAL A 83 2.30 8.97 -4.58
C VAL A 83 0.79 8.96 -4.79
N SER A 84 0.00 9.06 -3.72
CA SER A 84 -1.46 9.15 -3.79
C SER A 84 -1.91 10.42 -4.53
N GLY A 85 -1.24 11.56 -4.28
CA GLY A 85 -1.46 12.79 -5.02
C GLY A 85 -1.26 12.60 -6.52
N PHE A 86 -0.08 12.12 -6.90
CA PHE A 86 0.26 11.81 -8.30
C PHE A 86 -0.72 10.83 -8.96
N HIS A 87 -1.06 9.73 -8.27
CA HIS A 87 -1.96 8.70 -8.77
C HIS A 87 -3.35 9.29 -9.08
N SER A 88 -3.90 10.10 -8.16
CA SER A 88 -5.19 10.77 -8.31
C SER A 88 -5.26 11.56 -9.63
N GLY A 89 -4.20 12.29 -9.95
CA GLY A 89 -4.13 13.06 -11.19
C GLY A 89 -3.87 12.20 -12.42
N TYR A 90 -3.04 11.16 -12.32
CA TYR A 90 -2.74 10.27 -13.44
C TYR A 90 -3.99 9.52 -13.93
N THR A 91 -4.86 9.10 -13.00
CA THR A 91 -6.09 8.36 -13.30
C THR A 91 -7.30 9.28 -13.51
N GLY A 92 -7.48 10.30 -12.67
CA GLY A 92 -8.64 11.20 -12.67
C GLY A 92 -8.49 12.48 -13.49
N GLY A 93 -7.28 12.82 -13.90
CA GLY A 93 -6.99 14.02 -14.68
C GLY A 93 -7.02 15.32 -13.86
N VAL A 94 -6.93 16.46 -14.55
CA VAL A 94 -6.80 17.79 -13.91
C VAL A 94 -8.04 18.17 -13.07
N GLY A 95 -9.21 17.62 -13.40
CA GLY A 95 -10.45 17.87 -12.67
C GLY A 95 -10.36 17.37 -11.22
N THR A 96 -9.89 16.15 -11.03
CA THR A 96 -9.61 15.55 -9.72
C THR A 96 -8.70 16.43 -8.87
N CYS A 97 -7.60 16.95 -9.43
CA CYS A 97 -6.67 17.82 -8.70
C CYS A 97 -7.30 19.13 -8.22
N ARG A 98 -8.32 19.64 -8.94
CA ARG A 98 -9.07 20.83 -8.54
C ARG A 98 -10.10 20.52 -7.46
N ASP A 99 -10.80 19.39 -7.58
CA ASP A 99 -12.01 19.10 -6.83
C ASP A 99 -11.76 18.32 -5.53
N GLU A 100 -10.68 17.54 -5.45
CA GLU A 100 -10.44 16.55 -4.37
C GLU A 100 -9.27 16.90 -3.44
N PHE A 101 -8.67 18.09 -3.59
CA PHE A 101 -7.62 18.60 -2.71
C PHE A 101 -8.19 19.67 -1.77
N GLY A 102 -9.20 19.26 -1.00
CA GLY A 102 -9.93 20.08 -0.04
C GLY A 102 -9.46 19.90 1.42
N PRO A 103 -10.15 20.54 2.39
CA PRO A 103 -9.85 20.46 3.82
C PRO A 103 -9.91 19.05 4.41
N ASP A 104 -10.74 18.18 3.84
CA ASP A 104 -10.98 16.85 4.37
C ASP A 104 -10.02 15.78 3.81
N ARG A 105 -8.97 16.18 3.07
CA ARG A 105 -7.96 15.25 2.56
C ARG A 105 -7.21 14.63 3.74
N VAL A 106 -7.18 13.30 3.77
CA VAL A 106 -6.40 12.52 4.73
C VAL A 106 -4.93 12.57 4.33
N PHE A 107 -4.06 12.82 5.31
CA PHE A 107 -2.62 12.68 5.19
C PHE A 107 -2.10 11.64 6.17
N THR A 108 -1.00 10.98 5.80
CA THR A 108 -0.30 9.99 6.62
C THR A 108 0.99 10.52 7.24
N ALA A 109 1.46 11.71 6.84
CA ALA A 109 2.56 12.41 7.50
C ALA A 109 2.19 12.76 8.96
N ARG A 110 3.00 12.29 9.92
CA ARG A 110 2.81 12.49 11.36
C ARG A 110 4.16 12.63 12.05
N GLU A 111 4.20 13.36 13.16
CA GLU A 111 5.36 13.34 14.07
C GLU A 111 5.34 12.10 14.98
N PHE A 112 6.52 11.75 15.50
CA PHE A 112 6.61 10.75 16.56
C PHE A 112 6.21 11.36 17.90
N ASP A 113 5.45 10.60 18.69
CA ASP A 113 5.06 11.01 20.04
C ASP A 113 6.20 10.82 21.08
N ASP A 114 7.19 9.97 20.78
CA ASP A 114 8.34 9.77 21.64
C ASP A 114 9.68 9.54 20.92
N ARG A 115 10.78 9.71 21.68
CA ARG A 115 12.15 9.70 21.16
C ARG A 115 12.74 8.31 20.92
N LEU A 116 12.16 7.26 21.49
CA LEU A 116 12.56 5.89 21.19
C LEU A 116 12.05 5.53 19.80
N ASP A 117 10.79 5.85 19.51
CA ASP A 117 10.19 5.67 18.19
C ASP A 117 10.90 6.50 17.12
N GLU A 118 11.23 7.76 17.39
CA GLU A 118 12.05 8.57 16.48
C GLU A 118 13.43 7.93 16.21
N ALA A 119 14.01 7.23 17.20
CA ALA A 119 15.36 6.67 17.08
C ALA A 119 15.42 5.31 16.36
N ASN A 120 14.32 4.56 16.32
CA ASN A 120 14.18 3.33 15.53
C ASN A 120 13.23 3.50 14.32
N GLU A 121 12.88 4.75 13.98
CA GLU A 121 11.96 5.07 12.88
C GLU A 121 10.57 4.42 13.04
N GLY A 122 10.09 4.21 14.27
CA GLY A 122 8.77 3.67 14.56
C GLY A 122 8.65 2.14 14.48
N ASN A 123 9.74 1.46 14.10
CA ASN A 123 9.72 0.03 13.84
C ASN A 123 9.55 -0.82 15.11
N ALA A 124 8.52 -1.66 15.15
CA ALA A 124 8.36 -2.71 16.14
C ALA A 124 9.49 -3.76 16.03
N PRO A 125 9.89 -4.41 17.14
CA PRO A 125 10.85 -5.51 17.09
C PRO A 125 10.35 -6.65 16.19
N TYR A 126 11.21 -7.18 15.32
CA TYR A 126 10.85 -8.24 14.36
C TYR A 126 10.12 -9.43 15.01
N GLU A 127 10.56 -9.86 16.19
CA GLU A 127 9.96 -10.97 16.93
C GLU A 127 8.50 -10.72 17.38
N ASP A 128 8.10 -9.46 17.50
CA ASP A 128 6.77 -9.07 17.98
C ASP A 128 5.76 -8.99 16.82
N ILE A 129 6.22 -8.64 15.60
CA ILE A 129 5.36 -8.41 14.42
C ILE A 129 4.45 -9.61 14.13
N GLY A 130 4.98 -10.83 14.21
CA GLY A 130 4.19 -12.04 13.96
C GLY A 130 2.99 -12.17 14.90
N THR A 131 3.14 -11.74 16.16
CA THR A 131 2.03 -11.71 17.13
C THR A 131 1.05 -10.57 16.81
N LEU A 132 1.58 -9.38 16.53
CA LEU A 132 0.75 -8.21 16.19
C LEU A 132 -0.16 -8.51 15.00
N VAL A 133 0.39 -9.08 13.93
CA VAL A 133 -0.34 -9.44 12.72
C VAL A 133 -1.33 -10.59 12.96
N ALA A 134 -0.94 -11.59 13.76
CA ALA A 134 -1.83 -12.70 14.12
C ALA A 134 -3.03 -12.26 14.97
N ASP A 135 -2.90 -11.16 15.71
CA ASP A 135 -3.97 -10.60 16.54
C ASP A 135 -4.84 -9.58 15.76
N SER A 136 -4.25 -8.76 14.89
CA SER A 136 -4.97 -7.70 14.16
C SER A 136 -5.72 -8.19 12.91
N LEU A 137 -5.16 -9.12 12.13
CA LEU A 137 -5.81 -9.60 10.90
C LEU A 137 -7.14 -10.30 11.18
N PRO A 138 -7.28 -11.23 12.15
CA PRO A 138 -8.59 -11.81 12.46
C PRO A 138 -9.63 -10.76 12.83
N LEU A 139 -9.26 -9.74 13.63
CA LEU A 139 -10.16 -8.64 14.00
C LEU A 139 -10.65 -7.87 12.76
N PHE A 140 -9.73 -7.59 11.82
CA PHE A 140 -10.06 -6.94 10.56
C PHE A 140 -11.11 -7.74 9.77
N TYR A 141 -10.84 -9.02 9.48
CA TYR A 141 -11.75 -9.83 8.67
C TYR A 141 -13.07 -10.13 9.39
N ASP A 142 -13.06 -10.35 10.71
CA ASP A 142 -14.28 -10.53 11.50
C ASP A 142 -15.21 -9.31 11.46
N SER A 143 -14.66 -8.11 11.25
CA SER A 143 -15.43 -6.87 11.20
C SER A 143 -16.40 -6.82 10.02
N TRP A 144 -16.01 -7.35 8.85
CA TRP A 144 -16.77 -7.19 7.61
C TRP A 144 -17.18 -8.52 6.94
N PHE A 145 -16.34 -9.54 7.01
CA PHE A 145 -16.51 -10.79 6.26
C PHE A 145 -17.86 -11.48 6.48
N PRO A 146 -18.39 -11.57 7.72
CA PRO A 146 -19.69 -12.23 7.95
C PRO A 146 -20.87 -11.55 7.27
N GLN A 147 -20.79 -10.24 7.01
CA GLN A 147 -21.88 -9.53 6.34
C GLN A 147 -21.88 -9.78 4.83
N VAL A 148 -20.76 -10.23 4.28
CA VAL A 148 -20.57 -10.53 2.86
C VAL A 148 -20.80 -12.02 2.58
N ALA A 149 -20.09 -12.88 3.31
CA ALA A 149 -20.13 -14.33 3.11
C ALA A 149 -21.38 -14.99 3.73
N GLY A 150 -22.00 -14.34 4.73
CA GLY A 150 -23.08 -14.93 5.53
C GLY A 150 -22.61 -15.99 6.53
N THR A 151 -21.29 -16.17 6.69
CA THR A 151 -20.64 -17.07 7.65
C THR A 151 -19.47 -16.36 8.32
N ALA A 152 -19.04 -16.83 9.50
CA ALA A 152 -17.81 -16.34 10.12
C ALA A 152 -16.62 -16.58 9.18
N PHE A 153 -15.62 -15.69 9.26
CA PHE A 153 -14.36 -15.89 8.59
C PHE A 153 -13.57 -16.99 9.29
N GLU A 154 -13.05 -17.94 8.53
CA GLU A 154 -12.16 -18.98 9.06
C GLU A 154 -10.72 -18.50 8.94
N ALA A 155 -10.21 -17.86 10.00
CA ALA A 155 -8.85 -17.31 10.02
C ALA A 155 -7.80 -18.38 9.69
N PRO A 156 -6.96 -18.19 8.65
CA PRO A 156 -5.88 -19.11 8.35
C PRO A 156 -4.81 -19.07 9.45
N ALA A 157 -4.13 -20.21 9.65
CA ALA A 157 -2.91 -20.23 10.45
C ALA A 157 -1.78 -19.48 9.71
N ILE A 158 -0.83 -18.89 10.43
CA ILE A 158 0.37 -18.28 9.84
C ILE A 158 1.57 -19.16 10.23
N ALA A 159 2.37 -19.55 9.25
CA ALA A 159 3.55 -20.38 9.45
C ALA A 159 4.75 -19.89 8.64
N GLY A 160 5.82 -19.51 9.34
CA GLY A 160 7.11 -19.21 8.74
C GLY A 160 7.81 -20.48 8.26
N PHE A 161 8.57 -20.36 7.18
CA PHE A 161 9.50 -21.39 6.71
C PHE A 161 10.83 -20.76 6.27
N ASP A 162 11.85 -21.61 6.10
CA ASP A 162 13.16 -21.21 5.59
C ASP A 162 13.50 -22.03 4.34
N GLY A 163 13.68 -21.36 3.20
CA GLY A 163 14.34 -21.89 2.01
C GLY A 163 13.42 -22.60 1.02
N THR A 164 12.82 -23.75 1.37
CA THR A 164 11.89 -24.43 0.45
C THR A 164 10.51 -24.41 1.04
N ALA A 165 9.55 -23.81 0.32
CA ALA A 165 8.20 -23.70 0.83
C ALA A 165 7.55 -25.09 1.00
N PRO A 166 6.64 -25.24 1.98
CA PRO A 166 5.93 -26.49 2.21
C PRO A 166 5.07 -26.93 1.03
N ASP A 167 4.97 -28.24 0.81
CA ASP A 167 4.06 -28.81 -0.20
C ASP A 167 2.60 -28.44 0.12
N CYS A 168 1.96 -27.67 -0.77
CA CYS A 168 0.53 -27.41 -0.69
C CYS A 168 -0.16 -27.66 -2.04
N GLY A 169 -0.70 -28.87 -2.22
CA GLY A 169 -1.53 -29.19 -3.39
C GLY A 169 -0.84 -28.86 -4.73
N ASP A 170 -1.52 -28.09 -5.58
CA ASP A 170 -1.00 -27.61 -6.87
C ASP A 170 -0.33 -26.22 -6.77
N MET A 171 -0.19 -25.65 -5.56
CA MET A 171 0.68 -24.48 -5.37
C MET A 171 2.06 -24.92 -5.84
N ARG A 172 2.65 -24.18 -6.79
CA ARG A 172 4.05 -24.38 -7.18
C ARG A 172 4.95 -23.87 -6.04
N ALA A 173 4.82 -24.50 -4.88
CA ALA A 173 5.35 -24.06 -3.60
C ALA A 173 6.87 -23.93 -3.64
N GLU A 174 7.54 -24.70 -4.49
CA GLU A 174 9.00 -24.73 -4.58
C GLU A 174 9.66 -23.35 -4.89
N ASP A 175 8.92 -22.39 -5.47
CA ASP A 175 9.44 -21.08 -5.88
C ASP A 175 8.66 -19.88 -5.26
N LEU A 176 7.80 -20.11 -4.27
CA LEU A 176 7.02 -19.04 -3.61
C LEU A 176 7.65 -18.68 -2.27
N ASP A 177 7.85 -17.38 -2.05
CA ASP A 177 8.24 -16.83 -0.75
C ASP A 177 7.02 -16.56 0.14
N LEU A 178 5.83 -16.53 -0.47
CA LEU A 178 4.59 -16.20 0.20
C LEU A 178 3.38 -16.83 -0.51
N GLY A 179 2.40 -17.33 0.25
CA GLY A 179 1.12 -17.80 -0.33
C GLY A 179 0.14 -18.42 0.66
N TYR A 180 -1.14 -18.50 0.25
CA TYR A 180 -2.19 -19.17 1.01
C TYR A 180 -2.48 -20.60 0.53
N CYS A 181 -2.35 -21.55 1.44
CA CYS A 181 -2.69 -22.95 1.23
C CYS A 181 -4.14 -23.26 1.60
N ALA A 182 -5.03 -23.35 0.60
CA ALA A 182 -6.43 -23.76 0.83
C ALA A 182 -6.58 -25.20 1.34
N ALA A 183 -5.60 -26.08 1.08
CA ALA A 183 -5.69 -27.50 1.45
C ALA A 183 -5.61 -27.74 2.97
N ASP A 184 -4.89 -26.89 3.70
CA ASP A 184 -4.75 -26.96 5.16
C ASP A 184 -5.09 -25.65 5.90
N GLY A 185 -5.43 -24.59 5.17
CA GLY A 185 -5.83 -23.31 5.74
C GLY A 185 -4.66 -22.52 6.32
N THR A 186 -3.49 -22.55 5.67
CA THR A 186 -2.26 -21.91 6.19
C THR A 186 -1.71 -20.84 5.24
N VAL A 187 -1.38 -19.68 5.78
CA VAL A 187 -0.52 -18.66 5.16
C VAL A 187 0.93 -19.05 5.44
N TYR A 188 1.68 -19.33 4.38
CA TYR A 188 3.11 -19.61 4.45
C TYR A 188 3.91 -18.36 4.05
N VAL A 189 4.96 -18.07 4.82
CA VAL A 189 5.84 -16.92 4.61
C VAL A 189 7.31 -17.33 4.78
N ASP A 190 8.17 -16.95 3.84
CA ASP A 190 9.61 -17.21 3.92
C ASP A 190 10.27 -16.17 4.83
N GLU A 191 10.82 -16.65 5.95
CA GLU A 191 11.48 -15.83 6.95
C GLU A 191 12.82 -15.28 6.46
N THR A 192 13.61 -16.11 5.77
CA THR A 192 15.01 -15.82 5.45
C THR A 192 15.15 -15.02 4.15
N ASP A 193 14.39 -15.39 3.12
CA ASP A 193 14.53 -14.84 1.77
C ASP A 193 13.55 -13.69 1.48
N LEU A 194 12.51 -13.50 2.31
CA LEU A 194 11.55 -12.39 2.17
C LEU A 194 11.38 -11.54 3.43
N LEU A 195 10.91 -12.09 4.55
CA LEU A 195 10.49 -11.26 5.70
C LEU A 195 11.66 -10.54 6.38
N GLN A 196 12.79 -11.22 6.63
CA GLN A 196 13.98 -10.57 7.22
C GLN A 196 14.58 -9.50 6.31
N PRO A 197 14.75 -9.72 4.99
CA PRO A 197 15.13 -8.65 4.06
C PRO A 197 14.14 -7.49 4.05
N ALA A 198 12.83 -7.76 3.96
CA ALA A 198 11.80 -6.72 3.96
C ALA A 198 11.85 -5.87 5.24
N TYR A 199 12.03 -6.50 6.40
CA TYR A 199 12.24 -5.80 7.67
C TYR A 199 13.50 -4.94 7.67
N SER A 200 14.63 -5.51 7.23
CA SER A 200 15.92 -4.81 7.28
C SER A 200 16.04 -3.67 6.27
N ASP A 201 15.41 -3.81 5.11
CA ASP A 201 15.53 -2.86 4.00
C ASP A 201 14.41 -1.82 3.98
N VAL A 202 13.25 -2.14 4.58
CA VAL A 202 12.04 -1.30 4.52
C VAL A 202 11.49 -1.00 5.90
N GLY A 203 11.16 -2.02 6.70
CA GLY A 203 10.65 -1.86 8.07
C GLY A 203 9.61 -2.90 8.50
N ASP A 204 9.04 -2.72 9.67
CA ASP A 204 8.12 -3.66 10.31
C ASP A 204 6.79 -3.78 9.58
N PHE A 205 6.25 -2.69 9.07
CA PHE A 205 5.00 -2.69 8.33
C PHE A 205 5.16 -3.30 6.93
N ALA A 206 6.39 -3.38 6.39
CA ALA A 206 6.67 -4.20 5.21
C ALA A 206 6.42 -5.70 5.48
N VAL A 207 6.76 -6.20 6.67
CA VAL A 207 6.47 -7.58 7.10
C VAL A 207 4.96 -7.77 7.28
N ALA A 208 4.27 -6.81 7.92
CA ALA A 208 2.82 -6.86 8.05
C ALA A 208 2.11 -6.86 6.69
N THR A 209 2.61 -6.06 5.74
CA THR A 209 2.14 -6.01 4.35
C THR A 209 2.33 -7.34 3.67
N ALA A 210 3.52 -7.96 3.78
CA ALA A 210 3.79 -9.28 3.23
C ALA A 210 2.75 -10.28 3.72
N VAL A 211 2.61 -10.47 5.04
CA VAL A 211 1.69 -11.45 5.64
C VAL A 211 0.21 -11.16 5.33
N SER A 212 -0.17 -9.89 5.16
CA SER A 212 -1.54 -9.48 4.83
C SER A 212 -1.99 -9.94 3.44
N LEU A 213 -1.09 -9.96 2.45
CA LEU A 213 -1.40 -10.35 1.06
C LEU A 213 -1.99 -11.78 0.94
N PRO A 214 -1.31 -12.86 1.37
CA PRO A 214 -1.87 -14.22 1.29
C PRO A 214 -3.04 -14.39 2.26
N TYR A 215 -3.10 -13.62 3.35
CA TYR A 215 -4.26 -13.64 4.23
C TYR A 215 -5.52 -13.11 3.52
N ALA A 216 -5.37 -12.10 2.66
CA ALA A 216 -6.44 -11.63 1.78
C ALA A 216 -6.82 -12.68 0.72
N GLU A 217 -5.87 -13.47 0.20
CA GLU A 217 -6.18 -14.61 -0.67
C GLU A 217 -7.05 -15.65 0.05
N ALA A 218 -6.84 -15.89 1.34
CA ALA A 218 -7.69 -16.78 2.14
C ALA A 218 -9.14 -16.28 2.22
N ALA A 219 -9.34 -14.97 2.40
CA ALA A 219 -10.67 -14.37 2.36
C ALA A 219 -11.32 -14.50 0.97
N ARG A 220 -10.55 -14.29 -0.10
CA ARG A 220 -11.03 -14.45 -1.48
C ARG A 220 -11.45 -15.90 -1.77
N ASP A 221 -10.65 -16.88 -1.37
CA ASP A 221 -10.96 -18.31 -1.53
C ASP A 221 -12.25 -18.68 -0.80
N GLN A 222 -12.42 -18.24 0.45
CA GLN A 222 -13.65 -18.48 1.23
C GLN A 222 -14.89 -17.79 0.63
N LEU A 223 -14.71 -16.68 -0.11
CA LEU A 223 -15.77 -16.04 -0.90
C LEU A 223 -16.02 -16.72 -2.25
N GLY A 224 -15.24 -17.74 -2.61
CA GLY A 224 -15.33 -18.45 -3.90
C GLY A 224 -14.82 -17.62 -5.09
N LEU A 225 -13.93 -16.66 -4.82
CA LEU A 225 -13.26 -15.83 -5.83
C LEU A 225 -11.94 -16.47 -6.28
N SER A 226 -11.43 -16.10 -7.46
CA SER A 226 -10.09 -16.55 -7.90
C SER A 226 -9.00 -15.98 -6.99
N THR A 227 -7.93 -16.74 -6.79
CA THR A 227 -6.74 -16.35 -6.02
C THR A 227 -5.48 -16.19 -6.89
N ASP A 228 -5.56 -16.42 -8.20
CA ASP A 228 -4.39 -16.58 -9.07
C ASP A 228 -4.44 -15.76 -10.37
N ASP A 229 -5.48 -14.95 -10.57
CA ASP A 229 -5.62 -14.05 -11.73
C ASP A 229 -5.31 -12.58 -11.39
N SER A 230 -5.32 -11.72 -12.41
CA SER A 230 -5.04 -10.29 -12.25
C SER A 230 -6.05 -9.58 -11.35
N ALA A 231 -7.32 -9.99 -11.37
CA ALA A 231 -8.33 -9.43 -10.47
C ALA A 231 -8.07 -9.87 -9.03
N ALA A 232 -7.56 -11.09 -8.83
CA ALA A 232 -7.11 -11.57 -7.54
C ALA A 232 -5.95 -10.76 -6.98
N THR A 233 -4.90 -10.54 -7.76
CA THR A 233 -3.75 -9.73 -7.34
C THR A 233 -4.18 -8.32 -6.94
N VAL A 234 -4.98 -7.64 -7.76
CA VAL A 234 -5.46 -6.27 -7.47
C VAL A 234 -6.33 -6.25 -6.21
N SER A 235 -7.28 -7.17 -6.09
CA SER A 235 -8.18 -7.23 -4.93
C SER A 235 -7.46 -7.57 -3.63
N THR A 236 -6.50 -8.50 -3.66
CA THR A 236 -5.64 -8.85 -2.52
C THR A 236 -4.86 -7.63 -2.03
N VAL A 237 -4.23 -6.89 -2.93
CA VAL A 237 -3.47 -5.68 -2.57
C VAL A 237 -4.38 -4.56 -2.08
N CYS A 238 -5.57 -4.41 -2.66
CA CYS A 238 -6.59 -3.50 -2.15
C CYS A 238 -7.05 -3.86 -0.74
N LEU A 239 -7.30 -5.14 -0.46
CA LEU A 239 -7.66 -5.62 0.87
C LEU A 239 -6.59 -5.29 1.90
N THR A 240 -5.30 -5.45 1.54
CA THR A 240 -4.18 -5.03 2.40
C THR A 240 -4.17 -3.53 2.65
N GLY A 241 -4.47 -2.69 1.64
CA GLY A 241 -4.64 -1.25 1.83
C GLY A 241 -5.79 -0.89 2.77
N TRP A 242 -6.94 -1.56 2.62
CA TRP A 242 -8.07 -1.36 3.51
C TRP A 242 -7.75 -1.78 4.95
N TYR A 243 -7.06 -2.92 5.13
CA TYR A 243 -6.54 -3.36 6.42
C TYR A 243 -5.65 -2.28 7.05
N THR A 244 -4.70 -1.71 6.31
CA THR A 244 -3.85 -0.61 6.81
C THR A 244 -4.67 0.62 7.23
N ALA A 245 -5.71 0.99 6.47
CA ALA A 245 -6.57 2.11 6.85
C ALA A 245 -7.32 1.90 8.16
N ARG A 246 -7.64 0.65 8.55
CA ARG A 246 -8.33 0.37 9.81
C ARG A 246 -7.49 0.70 11.05
N PHE A 247 -6.17 0.71 10.94
CA PHE A 247 -5.32 1.24 12.02
C PHE A 247 -5.55 2.74 12.22
N VAL A 248 -5.69 3.52 11.15
CA VAL A 248 -5.97 4.96 11.21
C VAL A 248 -7.34 5.23 11.85
N ASP A 249 -8.29 4.30 11.66
CA ASP A 249 -9.61 4.35 12.30
C ASP A 249 -9.60 3.94 13.79
N GLY A 250 -8.45 3.49 14.32
CA GLY A 250 -8.30 3.06 15.72
C GLY A 250 -8.84 1.66 16.02
N ASP A 251 -9.07 0.83 15.00
CA ASP A 251 -9.65 -0.51 15.20
C ASP A 251 -8.78 -1.46 16.00
N PHE A 252 -7.47 -1.19 16.02
CA PHE A 252 -6.47 -2.07 16.61
C PHE A 252 -5.77 -1.48 17.82
N GLU A 253 -6.21 -0.34 18.38
CA GLU A 253 -5.55 0.36 19.52
C GLU A 253 -5.29 -0.56 20.74
N GLU A 254 -6.08 -1.62 20.95
CA GLU A 254 -5.85 -2.61 22.02
C GLU A 254 -4.73 -3.63 21.71
N VAL A 255 -4.30 -3.72 20.44
CA VAL A 255 -3.26 -4.62 19.92
C VAL A 255 -2.01 -3.83 19.54
N THR A 256 -2.15 -2.84 18.65
CA THR A 256 -1.06 -2.01 18.09
C THR A 256 -1.63 -0.81 17.31
N GLU A 257 -0.80 0.19 17.05
CA GLU A 257 -1.13 1.40 16.28
C GLU A 257 -0.11 1.56 15.15
N LEU A 258 -0.46 2.30 14.09
CA LEU A 258 0.53 2.64 13.06
C LEU A 258 1.52 3.66 13.62
N SER A 259 2.79 3.43 13.36
CA SER A 259 3.84 4.42 13.51
C SER A 259 3.91 5.34 12.28
N PRO A 260 4.42 6.58 12.43
CA PRO A 260 4.83 7.37 11.28
C PRO A 260 5.79 6.56 10.40
N GLY A 261 5.48 6.43 9.10
CA GLY A 261 6.31 5.69 8.14
C GLY A 261 5.68 4.40 7.63
N ASP A 262 4.85 3.73 8.43
CA ASP A 262 4.32 2.39 8.13
C ASP A 262 3.56 2.29 6.80
N VAL A 263 2.77 3.31 6.45
CA VAL A 263 2.04 3.34 5.17
C VAL A 263 3.00 3.49 3.98
N ASP A 264 4.12 4.20 4.17
CA ASP A 264 5.18 4.30 3.16
C ASP A 264 5.89 2.95 2.99
N GLU A 265 6.15 2.23 4.09
CA GLU A 265 6.76 0.90 4.05
C GLU A 265 5.92 -0.10 3.26
N ALA A 266 4.58 -0.06 3.42
CA ALA A 266 3.68 -0.89 2.63
C ALA A 266 3.84 -0.68 1.12
N ILE A 267 3.86 0.58 0.66
CA ILE A 267 4.01 0.87 -0.78
C ILE A 267 5.43 0.62 -1.27
N VAL A 268 6.46 0.80 -0.42
CA VAL A 268 7.84 0.43 -0.76
C VAL A 268 7.97 -1.08 -0.89
N PHE A 269 7.31 -1.87 -0.03
CA PHE A 269 7.24 -3.32 -0.16
C PHE A 269 6.61 -3.75 -1.49
N LEU A 270 5.46 -3.16 -1.86
CA LEU A 270 4.79 -3.48 -3.12
C LEU A 270 5.65 -3.14 -4.35
N LEU A 271 6.39 -2.03 -4.31
CA LEU A 271 7.29 -1.61 -5.40
C LEU A 271 8.55 -2.48 -5.50
N THR A 272 9.05 -2.97 -4.37
CA THR A 272 10.32 -3.72 -4.26
C THR A 272 10.13 -5.22 -4.42
N TYR A 273 9.19 -5.80 -3.68
CA TYR A 273 8.96 -7.25 -3.57
C TYR A 273 7.70 -7.72 -4.28
N GLY A 274 6.62 -6.92 -4.25
CA GLY A 274 5.30 -7.32 -4.81
C GLY A 274 5.28 -7.61 -6.31
N ARG A 275 6.35 -7.27 -7.03
CA ARG A 275 6.51 -7.56 -8.46
C ARG A 275 7.15 -8.92 -8.75
N SER A 276 7.66 -9.59 -7.71
CA SER A 276 8.22 -10.93 -7.85
C SER A 276 7.10 -11.95 -7.97
N GLY A 277 7.25 -12.89 -8.91
CA GLY A 277 6.36 -14.05 -9.04
C GLY A 277 6.38 -14.97 -7.81
N SER A 278 7.35 -14.80 -6.90
CA SER A 278 7.44 -15.50 -5.62
C SER A 278 6.56 -14.86 -4.53
N VAL A 279 6.08 -13.63 -4.72
CA VAL A 279 5.29 -12.87 -3.72
C VAL A 279 3.84 -12.69 -4.17
N LEU A 280 3.63 -12.31 -5.44
CA LEU A 280 2.31 -12.20 -6.05
C LEU A 280 2.32 -12.91 -7.41
N ALA A 281 1.16 -13.39 -7.84
CA ALA A 281 1.03 -14.04 -9.14
C ALA A 281 1.58 -13.17 -10.28
N ASP A 282 2.44 -13.73 -11.14
CA ASP A 282 2.97 -13.04 -12.34
C ASP A 282 1.91 -12.96 -13.44
N VAL A 283 0.98 -12.02 -13.25
CA VAL A 283 -0.14 -11.72 -14.15
C VAL A 283 0.07 -10.42 -14.94
N GLY A 284 1.31 -9.92 -14.95
CA GLY A 284 1.72 -8.71 -15.67
C GLY A 284 1.48 -7.40 -14.93
N THR A 285 0.95 -7.45 -13.70
CA THR A 285 0.71 -6.28 -12.84
C THR A 285 2.02 -5.56 -12.51
N ARG A 286 2.01 -4.22 -12.56
CA ARG A 286 3.19 -3.39 -12.29
C ARG A 286 3.12 -2.73 -10.93
N GLY A 287 4.25 -2.23 -10.44
CA GLY A 287 4.32 -1.52 -9.16
C GLY A 287 3.32 -0.37 -9.08
N PHE A 288 3.17 0.38 -10.18
CA PHE A 288 2.15 1.43 -10.31
C PHE A 288 0.72 0.94 -10.07
N GLU A 289 0.36 -0.24 -10.59
CA GLU A 289 -0.97 -0.83 -10.43
C GLU A 289 -1.16 -1.40 -9.02
N LEU A 290 -0.12 -2.03 -8.45
CA LEU A 290 -0.16 -2.53 -7.07
C LEU A 290 -0.36 -1.39 -6.06
N VAL A 291 0.43 -0.31 -6.18
CA VAL A 291 0.28 0.85 -5.30
C VAL A 291 -1.06 1.55 -5.50
N GLY A 292 -1.57 1.60 -6.75
CA GLY A 292 -2.91 2.08 -7.03
C GLY A 292 -3.99 1.27 -6.31
N ALA A 293 -3.93 -0.07 -6.40
CA ALA A 293 -4.87 -0.95 -5.71
C ALA A 293 -4.82 -0.79 -4.19
N PHE A 294 -3.63 -0.75 -3.61
CA PHE A 294 -3.44 -0.51 -2.17
C PHE A 294 -4.04 0.84 -1.75
N ARG A 295 -3.76 1.89 -2.52
CA ARG A 295 -4.31 3.23 -2.28
C ARG A 295 -5.83 3.23 -2.31
N ASP A 296 -6.44 2.55 -3.26
CA ASP A 296 -7.89 2.52 -3.40
C ASP A 296 -8.53 1.81 -2.19
N GLY A 297 -7.96 0.70 -1.72
CA GLY A 297 -8.40 0.07 -0.48
C GLY A 297 -8.20 0.96 0.76
N PHE A 298 -7.06 1.65 0.83
CA PHE A 298 -6.76 2.54 1.96
C PHE A 298 -7.72 3.74 2.03
N LEU A 299 -8.05 4.36 0.90
CA LEU A 299 -8.87 5.58 0.86
C LEU A 299 -10.37 5.31 0.74
N GLU A 300 -10.77 4.24 0.06
CA GLU A 300 -12.16 3.96 -0.30
C GLU A 300 -12.71 2.72 0.40
N GLY A 301 -11.88 1.99 1.14
CA GLY A 301 -12.25 0.79 1.86
C GLY A 301 -12.63 -0.38 0.95
N GLY A 302 -13.34 -1.36 1.51
CA GLY A 302 -13.59 -2.63 0.82
C GLY A 302 -14.43 -2.54 -0.44
N THR A 303 -15.21 -1.47 -0.63
CA THR A 303 -16.02 -1.28 -1.85
C THR A 303 -15.16 -1.11 -3.10
N ALA A 304 -13.90 -0.67 -2.94
CA ALA A 304 -12.95 -0.60 -4.05
C ALA A 304 -12.27 -1.95 -4.36
N CYS A 305 -12.38 -2.95 -3.48
CA CYS A 305 -11.61 -4.19 -3.58
C CYS A 305 -12.30 -5.31 -4.36
N ASP A 306 -13.38 -5.02 -5.09
CA ASP A 306 -14.08 -5.98 -5.98
C ASP A 306 -14.50 -7.30 -5.30
N LEU A 307 -14.92 -7.21 -4.02
CA LEU A 307 -15.37 -8.36 -3.22
C LEU A 307 -16.87 -8.65 -3.35
N GLY A 308 -17.59 -7.84 -4.14
CA GLY A 308 -19.05 -7.92 -4.27
C GLY A 308 -19.82 -7.31 -3.08
N ILE A 309 -19.21 -6.35 -2.40
CA ILE A 309 -19.72 -5.66 -1.20
C ILE A 309 -20.35 -4.31 -1.51
#